data_AF-A0AA88X4F1-F1
#
_entry.id   AF-A0AA88X4F1-F1
#
_cell.length_a   1.000
_cell.length_b   1.000
_cell.length_c   1.000
_cell.angle_alpha   90.00
_cell.angle_beta   90.00
_cell.angle_gamma   90.00
#
_symmetry.space_group_name_H-M   'P 1'
#
loop_
_entity.id
_entity.type
_entity.pdbx_description
1 polymer ?
#
loop_
_entity_poly.entity_id
_entity_poly.type
_entity_poly.pdbx_seq_one_letter_code
_entity_poly.pdbx_strand_id
1 'polypeptide(L)'
;MDYPRLTICFLFILSLITPQPIFAADVSCSDSGNYTTNSTYATNLKTLLSSISNSSDLNSDGFFNASFGQNADQVYALALCRGDQEITSCRSCLNDSSQAITKECPNQKEAFLGKDECMLRFSNRNILGSMDDGYVAMGYNVNNATDPAQFTKLLGNLLFNLREQAASGVVQKYAAAVVNYTSLTKIYGLAQCTPDISKLDCGKCLDAAMNEIPRYASGKVGAGIVRYSCVLRFETYQFFQLAVDAPPPPRSTPAPPTPPPPTPQPPPDTPGTLRASLFHVYTVSTMAWKYWREGAGSNIIDPVLRANSGSIRDITRCIHIGLLCIQENVASRPTMASVVLMLNSFSITLALPSEPAFFMHSSIDPELPLLREYSSGAKDSGQSTSKSAHFSENEASISELHPR
;
A
#
# COMPACT_ATOMS: atom_id res chain seq x y z
N MET A 1 -7.24 -34.17 -20.39
CA MET A 1 -6.10 -33.28 -20.10
C MET A 1 -5.50 -33.72 -18.78
N ASP A 2 -4.18 -33.84 -18.72
CA ASP A 2 -3.45 -34.32 -17.55
C ASP A 2 -3.60 -33.34 -16.37
N TYR A 3 -3.89 -33.89 -15.18
CA TYR A 3 -3.86 -33.24 -13.87
C TYR A 3 -2.85 -32.08 -13.70
N PRO A 4 -1.60 -32.15 -14.21
CA PRO A 4 -0.65 -31.02 -14.19
C PRO A 4 -1.16 -29.71 -14.80
N ARG A 5 -2.01 -29.74 -15.83
CA ARG A 5 -2.49 -28.50 -16.50
C ARG A 5 -3.51 -27.73 -15.66
N LEU A 6 -4.34 -28.44 -14.90
CA LEU A 6 -5.30 -27.83 -13.97
C LEU A 6 -4.58 -27.21 -12.77
N THR A 7 -3.55 -27.89 -12.26
CA THR A 7 -2.66 -27.36 -11.22
C THR A 7 -1.91 -26.11 -11.70
N ILE A 8 -1.47 -26.07 -12.96
CA ILE A 8 -0.80 -24.88 -13.53
C ILE A 8 -1.76 -23.68 -13.65
N CYS A 9 -3.00 -23.83 -14.15
CA CYS A 9 -3.95 -22.68 -14.16
C CYS A 9 -4.35 -22.27 -12.73
N PHE A 10 -4.46 -23.20 -11.76
CA PHE A 10 -4.78 -22.85 -10.37
C PHE A 10 -3.62 -22.13 -9.67
N LEU A 11 -2.38 -22.59 -9.86
CA LEU A 11 -1.17 -21.93 -9.36
C LEU A 11 -0.95 -20.56 -10.01
N PHE A 12 -1.23 -20.42 -11.31
CA PHE A 12 -1.18 -19.14 -12.02
C PHE A 12 -2.23 -18.15 -11.51
N ILE A 13 -3.45 -18.62 -11.26
CA ILE A 13 -4.49 -17.80 -10.62
C ILE A 13 -4.08 -17.39 -9.21
N LEU A 14 -3.48 -18.28 -8.40
CA LEU A 14 -2.94 -17.91 -7.08
C LEU A 14 -1.80 -16.89 -7.17
N SER A 15 -0.89 -17.01 -8.14
CA SER A 15 0.23 -16.06 -8.31
C SER A 15 -0.21 -14.69 -8.85
N LEU A 16 -1.36 -14.62 -9.54
CA LEU A 16 -1.99 -13.38 -9.98
C LEU A 16 -2.76 -12.66 -8.86
N ILE A 17 -3.11 -13.37 -7.79
CA ILE A 17 -3.84 -12.81 -6.63
C ILE A 17 -2.85 -12.26 -5.58
N THR A 18 -1.62 -12.74 -5.55
CA THR A 18 -0.55 -12.10 -4.77
C THR A 18 -0.04 -10.88 -5.54
N PRO A 19 -0.22 -9.63 -5.05
CA PRO A 19 0.56 -8.53 -5.59
C PRO A 19 2.03 -8.93 -5.49
N GLN A 20 2.73 -8.96 -6.61
CA GLN A 20 4.19 -9.06 -6.58
C GLN A 20 4.67 -7.88 -5.73
N PRO A 21 5.26 -8.12 -4.56
CA PRO A 21 5.76 -7.00 -3.77
C PRO A 21 6.86 -6.35 -4.61
N ILE A 22 6.75 -5.04 -4.85
CA ILE A 22 7.82 -4.27 -5.52
C ILE A 22 9.12 -4.38 -4.70
N PHE A 23 8.99 -4.58 -3.39
CA PHE A 23 10.09 -4.94 -2.51
C PHE A 23 10.00 -6.43 -2.17
N ALA A 24 10.68 -7.27 -2.97
CA ALA A 24 11.25 -8.49 -2.40
C ALA A 24 12.06 -8.09 -1.13
N ALA A 25 12.16 -8.97 -0.14
CA ALA A 25 12.97 -8.67 1.04
C ALA A 25 14.37 -8.23 0.59
N ASP A 26 14.73 -6.98 0.84
CA ASP A 26 16.01 -6.44 0.42
C ASP A 26 17.01 -6.69 1.54
N VAL A 27 18.01 -7.52 1.26
CA VAL A 27 19.01 -7.93 2.24
C VAL A 27 20.35 -7.34 1.83
N SER A 28 20.91 -6.55 2.73
CA SER A 28 22.24 -5.97 2.59
C SER A 28 23.16 -6.55 3.66
N CYS A 29 24.18 -7.29 3.22
CA CYS A 29 25.23 -7.82 4.09
C CYS A 29 26.46 -6.91 4.00
N SER A 30 26.98 -6.42 5.13
CA SER A 30 28.14 -5.54 5.17
C SER A 30 29.45 -6.32 5.06
N ASP A 31 30.41 -5.79 4.30
CA ASP A 31 31.78 -6.32 4.24
C ASP A 31 32.66 -5.84 5.42
N SER A 32 32.11 -5.06 6.36
CA SER A 32 32.86 -4.39 7.44
C SER A 32 33.31 -5.30 8.59
N GLY A 33 33.35 -6.61 8.35
CA GLY A 33 33.88 -7.60 9.27
C GLY A 33 33.01 -8.84 9.39
N ASN A 34 33.66 -9.97 9.63
CA ASN A 34 33.00 -11.26 9.80
C ASN A 34 33.21 -11.79 11.23
N TYR A 35 32.22 -12.50 11.76
CA TYR A 35 32.36 -13.33 12.95
C TYR A 35 32.54 -14.80 12.55
N THR A 36 33.12 -15.59 13.44
CA THR A 36 33.29 -17.04 13.23
C THR A 36 32.06 -17.80 13.71
N THR A 37 31.73 -18.91 13.03
CA THR A 37 30.65 -19.81 13.44
C THR A 37 30.88 -20.28 14.89
N ASN A 38 29.82 -20.28 15.70
CA ASN A 38 29.85 -20.63 17.13
C ASN A 38 30.70 -19.71 18.03
N SER A 39 31.05 -18.51 17.56
CA SER A 39 31.63 -17.47 18.42
C SER A 39 30.65 -16.95 19.48
N THR A 40 31.19 -16.27 20.49
CA THR A 40 30.39 -15.52 21.47
C THR A 40 29.53 -14.47 20.77
N TYR A 41 30.10 -13.70 19.82
CA TYR A 41 29.33 -12.79 18.96
C TYR A 41 28.14 -13.46 18.26
N ALA A 42 28.35 -14.63 17.63
CA ALA A 42 27.27 -15.36 16.95
C ALA A 42 26.15 -15.77 17.93
N THR A 43 26.51 -16.16 19.15
CA THR A 43 25.55 -16.52 20.20
C THR A 43 24.78 -15.28 20.67
N ASN A 44 25.48 -14.19 20.94
CA ASN A 44 24.91 -12.91 21.34
C ASN A 44 23.94 -12.35 20.30
N LEU A 45 24.31 -12.42 19.01
CA LEU A 45 23.47 -12.02 17.89
C LEU A 45 22.19 -12.86 17.86
N LYS A 46 22.30 -14.19 17.93
CA LYS A 46 21.13 -15.08 17.94
C LYS A 46 20.19 -14.80 19.11
N THR A 47 20.74 -14.60 20.31
CA THR A 47 19.98 -14.25 21.51
C THR A 47 19.23 -12.93 21.31
N LEU A 48 19.93 -11.89 20.84
CA LEU A 48 19.34 -10.58 20.60
C LEU A 48 18.23 -10.63 19.55
N LEU A 49 18.48 -11.23 18.38
CA LEU A 49 17.49 -11.33 17.30
C LEU A 49 16.24 -12.14 17.69
N SER A 50 16.39 -13.15 18.55
CA SER A 50 15.28 -13.96 19.06
C SER A 50 14.39 -13.21 20.07
N SER A 51 14.91 -12.15 20.70
CA SER A 51 14.16 -11.36 21.67
C SER A 51 13.22 -10.32 21.03
N ILE A 52 13.49 -9.93 19.77
CA ILE A 52 12.83 -8.81 19.09
C ILE A 52 11.31 -8.97 19.05
N SER A 53 10.80 -10.09 18.51
CA SER A 53 9.37 -10.31 18.28
C SER A 53 8.54 -10.42 19.58
N ASN A 54 9.19 -10.64 20.72
CA ASN A 54 8.56 -10.71 22.03
C ASN A 54 8.73 -9.44 22.86
N SER A 55 9.43 -8.42 22.35
CA SER A 55 9.63 -7.18 23.11
C SER A 55 8.30 -6.44 23.30
N SER A 56 8.10 -5.94 24.52
CA SER A 56 6.97 -5.06 24.85
C SER A 56 7.06 -3.69 24.17
N ASP A 57 8.27 -3.25 23.78
CA ASP A 57 8.52 -1.92 23.20
C ASP A 57 7.80 -1.76 21.85
N LEU A 58 7.69 -2.86 21.09
CA LEU A 58 6.96 -2.90 19.83
C LEU A 58 5.47 -2.51 19.98
N ASN A 59 4.88 -2.64 21.19
CA ASN A 59 3.47 -2.32 21.41
C ASN A 59 3.18 -0.81 21.41
N SER A 60 4.19 0.03 21.68
CA SER A 60 3.99 1.49 21.78
C SER A 60 4.20 2.21 20.46
N ASP A 61 5.35 2.01 19.81
CA ASP A 61 5.78 2.78 18.64
C ASP A 61 6.16 1.88 17.45
N GLY A 62 6.04 0.55 17.60
CA GLY A 62 6.47 -0.41 16.59
C GLY A 62 7.98 -0.45 16.40
N PHE A 63 8.75 0.01 17.38
CA PHE A 63 10.21 0.08 17.32
C PHE A 63 10.86 -0.72 18.43
N PHE A 64 11.97 -1.36 18.09
CA PHE A 64 12.83 -2.08 19.01
C PHE A 64 14.24 -1.58 18.82
N ASN A 65 14.92 -1.32 19.93
CA ASN A 65 16.37 -1.18 19.94
C ASN A 65 16.93 -1.84 21.19
N ALA A 66 18.08 -2.49 21.06
CA ALA A 66 18.79 -3.04 22.20
C ALA A 66 20.24 -3.34 21.83
N SER A 67 21.05 -3.60 22.85
CA SER A 67 22.36 -4.22 22.69
C SER A 67 22.51 -5.43 23.60
N PHE A 68 23.35 -6.37 23.19
CA PHE A 68 23.63 -7.58 23.97
C PHE A 68 25.10 -7.97 23.83
N GLY A 69 25.69 -8.51 24.90
CA GLY A 69 27.12 -8.81 24.96
C GLY A 69 27.97 -7.61 25.39
N GLN A 70 29.28 -7.79 25.34
CA GLN A 70 30.27 -6.79 25.77
C GLN A 70 31.50 -6.81 24.87
N ASN A 71 32.22 -5.70 24.81
CA ASN A 71 33.49 -5.58 24.09
C ASN A 71 33.37 -6.02 22.61
N ALA A 72 34.29 -6.85 22.11
CA ALA A 72 34.33 -7.33 20.74
C ALA A 72 33.13 -8.23 20.34
N ASP A 73 32.37 -8.72 21.34
CA ASP A 73 31.20 -9.57 21.18
C ASP A 73 29.88 -8.82 21.40
N GLN A 74 29.92 -7.50 21.57
CA GLN A 74 28.72 -6.68 21.69
C GLN A 74 28.01 -6.52 20.33
N VAL A 75 26.71 -6.71 20.34
CA VAL A 75 25.82 -6.58 19.18
C VAL A 75 24.80 -5.50 19.47
N TYR A 76 24.56 -4.62 18.49
CA TYR A 76 23.48 -3.65 18.50
C TYR A 76 22.44 -4.06 17.45
N ALA A 77 21.16 -3.96 17.80
CA ALA A 77 20.07 -4.23 16.87
C ALA A 77 18.99 -3.16 16.97
N LEU A 78 18.42 -2.82 15.82
CA LEU A 78 17.20 -2.04 15.71
C LEU A 78 16.22 -2.75 14.78
N ALA A 79 14.93 -2.63 15.09
CA ALA A 79 13.85 -3.17 14.28
C ALA A 79 12.70 -2.16 14.28
N LEU A 80 12.07 -1.97 13.12
CA LEU A 80 11.00 -1.00 12.95
C LEU A 80 9.89 -1.62 12.11
N CYS A 81 8.66 -1.56 12.62
CA CYS A 81 7.46 -1.88 11.88
C CYS A 81 6.92 -0.64 11.18
N ARG A 82 6.29 -0.86 10.02
CA ARG A 82 5.60 0.21 9.31
C ARG A 82 4.44 0.72 10.16
N GLY A 83 4.24 2.03 10.19
CA GLY A 83 3.41 2.66 11.22
C GLY A 83 1.92 2.31 11.22
N ASP A 84 1.40 1.79 10.11
CA ASP A 84 0.02 1.31 9.94
C ASP A 84 -0.16 -0.19 10.24
N GLN A 85 0.88 -0.89 10.69
CA GLN A 85 0.81 -2.34 10.91
C GLN A 85 0.19 -2.70 12.26
N GLU A 86 -0.70 -3.69 12.22
CA GLU A 86 -1.16 -4.39 13.42
C GLU A 86 0.01 -5.09 14.11
N ILE A 87 0.00 -5.07 15.45
CA ILE A 87 1.13 -5.56 16.25
C ILE A 87 1.44 -7.04 15.98
N THR A 88 0.42 -7.87 15.74
CA THR A 88 0.61 -9.30 15.43
C THR A 88 1.34 -9.49 14.10
N SER A 89 0.97 -8.72 13.06
CA SER A 89 1.62 -8.75 11.75
C SER A 89 3.05 -8.23 11.83
N CYS A 90 3.25 -7.14 12.57
CA CYS A 90 4.57 -6.58 12.88
C CYS A 90 5.50 -7.63 13.52
N ARG A 91 5.05 -8.31 14.58
CA ARG A 91 5.83 -9.36 15.26
C ARG A 91 6.15 -10.54 14.35
N SER A 92 5.20 -10.96 13.52
CA SER A 92 5.44 -12.02 12.52
C SER A 92 6.52 -11.60 11.53
N CYS A 93 6.42 -10.38 10.98
CA CYS A 93 7.40 -9.84 10.05
C CYS A 93 8.81 -9.82 10.65
N LEU A 94 8.95 -9.34 11.89
CA LEU A 94 10.23 -9.27 12.57
C LEU A 94 10.78 -10.66 12.93
N ASN A 95 9.94 -11.59 13.35
CA ASN A 95 10.35 -12.97 13.63
C ASN A 95 10.90 -13.68 12.37
N ASP A 96 10.22 -13.51 11.24
CA ASP A 96 10.65 -14.08 9.96
C ASP A 96 11.93 -13.39 9.47
N SER A 97 12.02 -12.07 9.68
CA SER A 97 13.20 -11.27 9.29
C SER A 97 14.43 -11.64 10.12
N SER A 98 14.29 -11.88 11.42
CA SER A 98 15.38 -12.37 12.29
C SER A 98 15.96 -13.70 11.82
N GLN A 99 15.12 -14.59 11.28
CA GLN A 99 15.58 -15.86 10.73
C GLN A 99 16.19 -15.70 9.33
N ALA A 100 15.55 -14.91 8.47
CA ALA A 100 16.02 -14.69 7.10
C ALA A 100 17.38 -13.97 7.06
N ILE A 101 17.56 -12.92 7.86
CA ILE A 101 18.79 -12.10 7.83
C ILE A 101 20.05 -12.91 8.19
N THR A 102 19.93 -13.89 9.10
CA THR A 102 21.06 -14.76 9.48
C THR A 102 21.31 -15.89 8.49
N LYS A 103 20.32 -16.23 7.66
CA LYS A 103 20.47 -17.20 6.58
C LYS A 103 21.17 -16.57 5.37
N GLU A 104 20.76 -15.35 5.02
CA GLU A 104 21.27 -14.61 3.87
C GLU A 104 22.63 -13.95 4.16
N CYS A 105 22.85 -13.49 5.40
CA CYS A 105 24.14 -12.97 5.88
C CYS A 105 24.71 -13.89 6.99
N PRO A 106 25.35 -15.03 6.62
CA PRO A 106 25.67 -16.09 7.57
C PRO A 106 26.78 -15.74 8.58
N ASN A 107 27.65 -14.79 8.25
CA ASN A 107 28.85 -14.49 9.04
C ASN A 107 29.20 -13.00 9.13
N GLN A 108 28.43 -12.10 8.53
CA GLN A 108 28.68 -10.67 8.56
C GLN A 108 28.33 -10.09 9.93
N LYS A 109 29.17 -9.20 10.43
CA LYS A 109 28.91 -8.50 11.70
C LYS A 109 27.85 -7.41 11.58
N GLU A 110 27.48 -7.04 10.36
CA GLU A 110 26.39 -6.09 10.13
C GLU A 110 25.55 -6.52 8.94
N ALA A 111 24.25 -6.38 9.09
CA ALA A 111 23.31 -6.60 8.02
C ALA A 111 22.05 -5.76 8.21
N PHE A 112 21.36 -5.57 7.09
CA PHE A 112 20.03 -4.98 7.04
C PHE A 112 19.11 -5.89 6.24
N LEU A 113 17.86 -5.99 6.68
CA LEU A 113 16.79 -6.63 5.95
C LEU A 113 15.56 -5.72 5.98
N GLY A 114 15.07 -5.31 4.81
CA GLY A 114 13.84 -4.54 4.65
C GLY A 114 12.75 -5.36 3.97
N LYS A 115 11.54 -5.32 4.53
CA LYS A 115 10.29 -5.77 3.90
C LYS A 115 9.31 -4.60 3.84
N ASP A 116 8.20 -4.79 3.13
CA ASP A 116 7.13 -3.79 3.04
C ASP A 116 6.51 -3.46 4.40
N GLU A 117 6.52 -4.40 5.35
CA GLU A 117 5.88 -4.28 6.66
C GLU A 117 6.85 -3.97 7.80
N CYS A 118 8.13 -4.30 7.67
CA CYS A 118 9.13 -4.09 8.72
C CYS A 118 10.56 -4.05 8.18
N MET A 119 11.47 -3.46 8.95
CA MET A 119 12.92 -3.50 8.72
C MET A 119 13.66 -3.95 9.97
N LEU A 120 14.80 -4.62 9.77
CA LEU A 120 15.68 -5.14 10.81
C LEU A 120 17.13 -4.83 10.45
N ARG A 121 17.90 -4.30 11.40
CA ARG A 121 19.33 -4.03 11.24
C ARG A 121 20.08 -4.49 12.48
N PHE A 122 21.24 -5.13 12.29
CA PHE A 122 22.19 -5.36 13.38
C PHE A 122 23.59 -4.91 12.98
N SER A 123 24.43 -4.64 13.97
CA SER A 123 25.81 -4.20 13.77
C SER A 123 26.68 -4.46 15.02
N ASN A 124 27.99 -4.57 14.81
CA ASN A 124 29.01 -4.59 15.88
C ASN A 124 29.51 -3.18 16.28
N ARG A 125 29.02 -2.12 15.65
CA ARG A 125 29.20 -0.72 16.10
C ARG A 125 27.89 -0.20 16.68
N ASN A 126 28.00 0.80 17.55
CA ASN A 126 26.82 1.45 18.09
C ASN A 126 26.07 2.19 16.98
N ILE A 127 24.85 1.74 16.69
CA ILE A 127 23.94 2.32 15.68
C ILE A 127 22.72 2.98 16.33
N LEU A 128 22.67 3.06 17.67
CA LEU A 128 21.49 3.54 18.40
C LEU A 128 21.53 5.06 18.58
N GLY A 129 20.39 5.72 18.38
CA GLY A 129 20.22 7.16 18.61
C GLY A 129 20.99 8.04 17.63
N SER A 130 21.52 7.46 16.56
CA SER A 130 22.36 8.13 15.57
C SER A 130 21.77 7.94 14.19
N MET A 131 21.56 9.04 13.47
CA MET A 131 21.04 8.98 12.11
C MET A 131 22.11 8.47 11.16
N ASP A 132 21.71 7.47 10.38
CA ASP A 132 22.50 6.87 9.32
C ASP A 132 21.67 6.96 8.03
N ASP A 133 22.05 7.88 7.15
CA ASP A 133 21.44 8.05 5.85
C ASP A 133 22.07 7.14 4.78
N GLY A 134 22.91 6.19 5.19
CA GLY A 134 23.48 5.17 4.32
C GLY A 134 22.40 4.48 3.49
N TYR A 135 22.71 4.35 2.20
CA TYR A 135 21.81 3.79 1.22
C TYR A 135 21.66 2.28 1.43
N VAL A 136 20.42 1.79 1.42
CA VAL A 136 20.11 0.35 1.48
C VAL A 136 19.56 -0.12 0.14
N ALA A 137 18.40 0.43 -0.25
CA ALA A 137 17.60 -0.09 -1.34
C ALA A 137 16.79 1.01 -2.04
N MET A 138 16.55 0.82 -3.33
CA MET A 138 15.60 1.63 -4.07
C MET A 138 14.90 0.79 -5.14
N GLY A 139 13.64 1.11 -5.36
CA GLY A 139 12.83 0.53 -6.42
C GLY A 139 11.91 1.58 -7.02
N TYR A 140 11.53 1.40 -8.28
CA TYR A 140 10.57 2.27 -8.94
C TYR A 140 9.58 1.47 -9.78
N ASN A 141 8.39 2.04 -9.92
CA ASN A 141 7.37 1.54 -10.81
C ASN A 141 7.82 1.78 -12.25
N VAL A 142 7.83 0.74 -13.08
CA VAL A 142 8.29 0.84 -14.47
C VAL A 142 7.40 1.76 -15.31
N ASN A 143 6.14 1.94 -14.92
CA ASN A 143 5.17 2.79 -15.60
C ASN A 143 5.47 4.28 -15.38
N ASN A 144 5.14 5.06 -16.41
CA ASN A 144 5.35 6.51 -16.41
C ASN A 144 4.04 7.24 -16.13
N ALA A 145 4.14 8.41 -15.49
CA ALA A 145 3.02 9.31 -15.31
C ALA A 145 2.55 9.86 -16.68
N THR A 146 1.24 9.99 -16.85
CA THR A 146 0.65 10.52 -18.09
C THR A 146 0.99 11.99 -18.33
N ASP A 147 1.01 12.80 -17.27
CA ASP A 147 1.52 14.17 -17.21
C ASP A 147 2.60 14.22 -16.12
N PRO A 148 3.88 14.01 -16.49
CA PRO A 148 4.98 14.03 -15.52
C PRO A 148 5.12 15.35 -14.76
N ALA A 149 4.80 16.49 -15.39
CA ALA A 149 4.98 17.80 -14.76
C ALA A 149 3.95 18.00 -13.64
N GLN A 150 2.68 17.70 -13.92
CA GLN A 150 1.62 17.76 -12.90
C GLN A 150 1.88 16.74 -11.79
N PHE A 151 2.26 15.51 -12.15
CA PHE A 151 2.54 14.45 -11.18
C PHE A 151 3.67 14.83 -10.23
N THR A 152 4.81 15.30 -10.75
CA THR A 152 5.95 15.73 -9.95
C THR A 152 5.59 16.88 -9.01
N LYS A 153 4.77 17.85 -9.45
CA LYS A 153 4.31 18.95 -8.59
C LYS A 153 3.46 18.45 -7.42
N LEU A 154 2.48 17.58 -7.69
CA LEU A 154 1.60 17.02 -6.64
C LEU A 154 2.39 16.12 -5.68
N LEU A 155 3.27 15.28 -6.22
CA LEU A 155 4.14 14.41 -5.44
C LEU A 155 5.08 15.23 -4.54
N GLY A 156 5.71 16.29 -5.05
CA GLY A 156 6.61 17.14 -4.27
C GLY A 156 5.91 17.75 -3.05
N ASN A 157 4.70 18.28 -3.24
CA ASN A 157 3.89 18.82 -2.14
C ASN A 157 3.49 17.73 -1.12
N LEU A 158 3.08 16.55 -1.61
CA LEU A 158 2.74 15.41 -0.76
C LEU A 158 3.94 14.98 0.10
N LEU A 159 5.09 14.74 -0.51
CA LEU A 159 6.29 14.26 0.18
C LEU A 159 6.84 15.29 1.17
N PHE A 160 6.80 16.58 0.84
CA PHE A 160 7.21 17.64 1.77
C PHE A 160 6.33 17.64 3.04
N ASN A 161 5.01 17.51 2.89
CA ASN A 161 4.12 17.44 4.05
C ASN A 161 4.33 16.17 4.87
N LEU A 162 4.53 15.02 4.22
CA LEU A 162 4.82 13.75 4.89
C LEU A 162 6.13 13.81 5.67
N ARG A 163 7.16 14.45 5.11
CA ARG A 163 8.43 14.70 5.80
C ARG A 163 8.22 15.46 7.10
N GLU A 164 7.51 16.59 7.06
CA GLU A 164 7.26 17.41 8.24
C GLU A 164 6.47 16.67 9.33
N GLN A 165 5.45 15.91 8.93
CA GLN A 165 4.61 15.13 9.84
C GLN A 165 5.38 13.98 10.48
N ALA A 166 6.09 13.17 9.68
CA ALA A 166 6.88 12.05 10.17
C ALA A 166 7.99 12.52 11.11
N ALA A 167 8.71 13.59 10.75
CA ALA A 167 9.79 14.15 11.57
C ALA A 167 9.28 14.74 12.90
N SER A 168 8.05 15.27 12.91
CA SER A 168 7.41 15.82 14.12
C SER A 168 6.77 14.74 15.02
N GLY A 169 6.71 13.48 14.57
CA GLY A 169 6.22 12.37 15.37
C GLY A 169 7.05 12.16 16.65
N VAL A 170 6.36 12.06 17.79
CA VAL A 170 6.99 11.86 19.11
C VAL A 170 7.11 10.38 19.44
N VAL A 171 6.01 9.63 19.29
CA VAL A 171 5.96 8.18 19.55
C VAL A 171 6.35 7.44 18.27
N GLN A 172 5.53 7.57 17.23
CA GLN A 172 5.77 6.96 15.94
C GLN A 172 6.14 8.05 14.93
N LYS A 173 7.35 7.98 14.37
CA LYS A 173 7.83 8.94 13.35
C LYS A 173 7.34 8.54 11.96
N TYR A 174 6.02 8.47 11.80
CA TYR A 174 5.33 7.95 10.64
C TYR A 174 4.32 8.96 10.11
N ALA A 175 4.22 9.06 8.80
CA ALA A 175 3.16 9.78 8.12
C ALA A 175 2.77 9.07 6.83
N ALA A 176 1.48 9.06 6.52
CA ALA A 176 0.96 8.58 5.24
C ALA A 176 -0.24 9.43 4.82
N ALA A 177 -0.34 9.70 3.53
CA ALA A 177 -1.39 10.55 2.98
C ALA A 177 -1.66 10.20 1.50
N VAL A 178 -2.79 10.70 1.01
CA VAL A 178 -3.27 10.44 -0.34
C VAL A 178 -3.69 11.75 -0.99
N VAL A 179 -3.31 11.94 -2.25
CA VAL A 179 -3.77 13.08 -3.07
C VAL A 179 -4.36 12.59 -4.38
N ASN A 180 -5.34 13.32 -4.90
CA ASN A 180 -5.91 13.04 -6.22
C ASN A 180 -4.96 13.57 -7.30
N TYR A 181 -4.57 12.73 -8.25
CA TYR A 181 -3.78 13.12 -9.43
C TYR A 181 -4.70 13.33 -10.64
N THR A 182 -5.60 12.37 -10.89
CA THR A 182 -6.70 12.50 -11.84
C THR A 182 -8.02 12.16 -11.14
N SER A 183 -9.13 12.15 -11.87
CA SER A 183 -10.43 11.69 -11.34
C SER A 183 -10.43 10.22 -10.92
N LEU A 184 -9.55 9.40 -11.53
CA LEU A 184 -9.48 7.96 -11.30
C LEU A 184 -8.17 7.50 -10.64
N THR A 185 -7.14 8.33 -10.66
CA THR A 185 -5.81 7.99 -10.15
C THR A 185 -5.45 8.85 -8.96
N LYS A 186 -5.01 8.20 -7.89
CA LYS A 186 -4.52 8.84 -6.67
C LYS A 186 -3.02 8.57 -6.52
N ILE A 187 -2.34 9.42 -5.78
CA ILE A 187 -0.96 9.20 -5.32
C ILE A 187 -1.03 8.90 -3.84
N TYR A 188 -0.56 7.71 -3.47
CA TYR A 188 -0.40 7.25 -2.10
C TYR A 188 1.05 7.49 -1.72
N GLY A 189 1.30 8.17 -0.61
CA GLY A 189 2.64 8.46 -0.12
C GLY A 189 2.79 8.12 1.35
N LEU A 190 3.99 7.68 1.73
CA LEU A 190 4.36 7.31 3.08
C LEU A 190 5.81 7.75 3.35
N ALA A 191 6.04 8.30 4.54
CA ALA A 191 7.36 8.60 5.06
C ALA A 191 7.47 8.10 6.51
N GLN A 192 8.59 7.48 6.84
CA GLN A 192 8.84 7.00 8.20
C GLN A 192 10.31 7.09 8.57
N CYS A 193 10.60 7.42 9.84
CA CYS A 193 11.94 7.37 10.42
C CYS A 193 11.98 6.39 11.60
N THR A 194 13.17 5.94 11.97
CA THR A 194 13.38 5.25 13.25
C THR A 194 13.12 6.22 14.42
N PRO A 195 12.35 5.84 15.46
CA PRO A 195 12.03 6.74 16.57
C PRO A 195 13.22 7.27 17.39
N ASP A 196 14.37 6.61 17.35
CA ASP A 196 15.57 6.95 18.15
C ASP A 196 16.30 8.22 17.70
N ILE A 197 15.99 8.77 16.52
CA ILE A 197 16.68 9.96 16.00
C ILE A 197 15.91 11.27 16.25
N SER A 198 16.61 12.40 16.20
CA SER A 198 16.00 13.71 16.41
C SER A 198 15.02 14.09 15.27
N LYS A 199 14.11 15.05 15.52
CA LYS A 199 13.28 15.64 14.46
C LYS A 199 14.12 16.17 13.30
N LEU A 200 15.22 16.86 13.63
CA LEU A 200 16.13 17.43 12.63
C LEU A 200 16.75 16.34 11.77
N ASP A 201 17.23 15.26 12.38
CA ASP A 201 17.92 14.20 11.65
C ASP A 201 16.96 13.32 10.86
N CYS A 202 15.73 13.10 11.35
CA CYS A 202 14.68 12.49 10.55
C CYS A 202 14.38 13.31 9.28
N GLY A 203 14.26 14.64 9.42
CA GLY A 203 14.08 15.54 8.28
C GLY A 203 15.22 15.43 7.27
N LYS A 204 16.47 15.40 7.72
CA LYS A 204 17.64 15.22 6.84
C LYS A 204 17.64 13.88 6.11
N CYS A 205 17.32 12.78 6.79
CA CYS A 205 17.26 11.45 6.17
C CYS A 205 16.19 11.42 5.07
N LEU A 206 15.01 11.96 5.35
CA LEU A 206 13.92 12.03 4.38
C LEU A 206 14.23 12.99 3.22
N ASP A 207 14.91 14.11 3.45
CA ASP A 207 15.43 14.96 2.36
C ASP A 207 16.39 14.19 1.46
N ALA A 208 17.32 13.44 2.06
CA ALA A 208 18.25 12.62 1.31
C ALA A 208 17.49 11.59 0.46
N ALA A 209 16.42 10.97 0.97
CA ALA A 209 15.58 10.06 0.19
C ALA A 209 14.83 10.78 -0.94
N MET A 210 14.25 11.96 -0.67
CA MET A 210 13.55 12.77 -1.67
C MET A 210 14.48 13.19 -2.83
N ASN A 211 15.73 13.53 -2.53
CA ASN A 211 16.73 13.95 -3.51
C ASN A 211 17.18 12.84 -4.48
N GLU A 212 16.89 11.56 -4.19
CA GLU A 212 17.16 10.46 -5.13
C GLU A 212 16.05 10.30 -6.18
N ILE A 213 14.84 10.77 -5.90
CA ILE A 213 13.69 10.59 -6.80
C ILE A 213 13.95 11.19 -8.19
N PRO A 214 14.44 12.44 -8.35
CA PRO A 214 14.71 13.00 -9.66
C PRO A 214 15.82 12.29 -10.43
N ARG A 215 16.70 11.55 -9.73
CA ARG A 215 17.83 10.84 -10.34
C ARG A 215 17.43 9.48 -10.87
N TYR A 216 16.62 8.73 -10.14
CA TYR A 216 16.32 7.33 -10.44
C TYR A 216 14.88 7.04 -10.83
N ALA A 217 13.94 7.88 -10.39
CA ALA A 217 12.50 7.66 -10.57
C ALA A 217 11.82 8.86 -11.26
N SER A 218 12.56 9.62 -12.07
CA SER A 218 12.02 10.77 -12.80
C SER A 218 10.88 10.35 -13.73
N GLY A 219 9.72 10.99 -13.59
CA GLY A 219 8.50 10.69 -14.35
C GLY A 219 7.83 9.35 -14.03
N LYS A 220 8.29 8.61 -13.01
CA LYS A 220 7.69 7.34 -12.59
C LYS A 220 6.48 7.54 -11.70
N VAL A 221 5.50 6.64 -11.80
CA VAL A 221 4.27 6.68 -10.99
C VAL A 221 4.45 6.12 -9.57
N GLY A 222 5.61 5.53 -9.29
CA GLY A 222 5.92 4.97 -8.00
C GLY A 222 7.41 4.83 -7.77
N ALA A 223 7.83 4.97 -6.53
CA ALA A 223 9.16 4.62 -6.06
C ALA A 223 9.16 4.37 -4.56
N GLY A 224 10.09 3.57 -4.09
CA GLY A 224 10.44 3.51 -2.68
C GLY A 224 11.95 3.55 -2.50
N ILE A 225 12.36 4.28 -1.46
CA ILE A 225 13.74 4.54 -1.09
C ILE A 225 13.86 4.16 0.38
N VAL A 226 14.77 3.21 0.65
CA VAL A 226 15.08 2.73 1.99
C VAL A 226 16.50 3.16 2.33
N ARG A 227 16.63 3.93 3.39
CA ARG A 227 17.88 4.26 4.06
C ARG A 227 17.89 3.62 5.44
N TYR A 228 19.04 3.54 6.08
CA TYR A 228 19.14 2.85 7.37
C TYR A 228 18.25 3.45 8.48
N SER A 229 18.00 4.77 8.46
CA SER A 229 17.17 5.45 9.46
C SER A 229 15.81 5.95 8.94
N CYS A 230 15.50 5.81 7.64
CA CYS A 230 14.22 6.27 7.11
C CYS A 230 13.78 5.55 5.83
N VAL A 231 12.48 5.55 5.60
CA VAL A 231 11.81 5.00 4.43
C VAL A 231 10.91 6.07 3.82
N LEU A 232 10.94 6.19 2.49
CA LEU A 232 10.01 7.00 1.73
C LEU A 232 9.46 6.16 0.58
N ARG A 233 8.14 6.10 0.43
CA ARG A 233 7.50 5.37 -0.66
C ARG A 233 6.30 6.12 -1.19
N PHE A 234 6.13 6.11 -2.51
CA PHE A 234 4.91 6.52 -3.18
C PHE A 234 4.53 5.56 -4.29
N GLU A 235 3.24 5.40 -4.54
CA GLU A 235 2.68 4.58 -5.62
C GLU A 235 1.31 5.14 -6.04
N THR A 236 0.80 4.71 -7.19
CA THR A 236 -0.58 5.01 -7.62
C THR A 236 -1.62 3.99 -7.14
N TYR A 237 -1.20 3.00 -6.35
CA TYR A 237 -2.06 2.02 -5.70
C TYR A 237 -1.88 2.08 -4.19
N GLN A 238 -2.90 1.64 -3.45
CA GLN A 238 -2.83 1.63 -1.98
C GLN A 238 -1.91 0.50 -1.48
N PHE A 239 -0.94 0.86 -0.63
CA PHE A 239 -0.01 -0.09 -0.01
C PHE A 239 0.05 0.02 1.52
N PHE A 240 -0.75 0.92 2.11
CA PHE A 240 -0.90 1.10 3.55
C PHE A 240 -2.38 1.13 3.96
N GLN A 241 -2.65 0.88 5.24
CA GLN A 241 -3.99 1.00 5.80
C GLN A 241 -4.36 2.48 5.93
N LEU A 242 -5.48 2.87 5.32
CA LEU A 242 -6.01 4.22 5.50
C LEU A 242 -6.55 4.31 6.92
N ALA A 243 -6.19 5.38 7.65
CA ALA A 243 -6.80 5.68 8.92
C ALA A 243 -8.32 5.76 8.71
N VAL A 244 -9.07 4.84 9.32
CA VAL A 244 -10.52 4.90 9.33
C VAL A 244 -10.86 6.12 10.19
N ASP A 245 -11.64 7.06 9.64
CA ASP A 245 -12.21 8.14 10.45
C ASP A 245 -12.85 7.49 11.67
N ALA A 246 -12.32 7.80 12.86
CA ALA A 246 -12.96 7.40 14.10
C ALA A 246 -14.43 7.84 13.98
N PRO A 247 -15.41 6.94 14.27
CA PRO A 247 -16.81 7.35 14.25
C PRO A 247 -16.92 8.64 15.08
N PRO A 248 -17.60 9.67 14.56
CA PRO A 248 -17.69 10.95 15.25
C PRO A 248 -18.12 10.68 16.70
N PRO A 249 -17.49 11.34 17.69
CA PRO A 249 -17.83 11.14 19.08
C PRO A 249 -19.36 11.23 19.21
N PRO A 250 -20.02 10.30 19.92
CA PRO A 250 -21.46 10.31 20.04
C PRO A 250 -21.86 11.72 20.47
N ARG A 251 -22.65 12.40 19.63
CA ARG A 251 -23.18 13.72 19.91
C ARG A 251 -23.84 13.61 21.28
N SER A 252 -23.39 14.40 22.25
CA SER A 252 -23.94 14.41 23.59
C SER A 252 -25.43 14.76 23.51
N THR A 253 -26.27 13.73 23.53
CA THR A 253 -27.70 13.89 23.71
C THR A 253 -27.94 14.31 25.17
N PRO A 254 -28.79 15.32 25.42
CA PRO A 254 -29.23 15.65 26.76
C PRO A 254 -29.84 14.41 27.43
N ALA A 255 -29.51 14.21 28.70
CA ALA A 255 -29.91 13.05 29.49
C ALA A 255 -31.43 12.79 29.40
N PRO A 256 -31.88 11.54 29.11
CA PRO A 256 -33.28 11.17 29.21
C PRO A 256 -33.71 10.97 30.67
N PRO A 257 -34.99 11.21 31.01
CA PRO A 257 -35.53 10.88 32.33
C PRO A 257 -35.67 9.35 32.51
N THR A 258 -35.62 8.94 33.78
CA THR A 258 -35.56 7.56 34.29
C THR A 258 -36.70 6.60 33.85
N PRO A 259 -36.44 5.27 33.79
CA PRO A 259 -37.33 4.28 33.17
C PRO A 259 -38.31 3.57 34.15
N PRO A 260 -39.41 2.95 33.64
CA PRO A 260 -40.21 1.94 34.34
C PRO A 260 -39.81 0.47 33.98
N PRO A 261 -40.33 -0.56 34.70
CA PRO A 261 -39.72 -1.89 34.85
C PRO A 261 -39.96 -2.90 33.70
N PRO A 262 -39.27 -4.07 33.68
CA PRO A 262 -38.90 -4.79 32.46
C PRO A 262 -39.83 -5.94 32.07
N THR A 263 -39.81 -6.33 30.79
CA THR A 263 -40.29 -7.64 30.28
C THR A 263 -39.58 -7.98 28.95
N PRO A 264 -39.61 -9.23 28.45
CA PRO A 264 -38.42 -10.09 28.29
C PRO A 264 -37.83 -10.12 26.86
N GLN A 265 -36.53 -10.44 26.77
CA GLN A 265 -35.75 -10.58 25.54
C GLN A 265 -35.97 -11.92 24.80
N PRO A 266 -35.76 -11.93 23.47
CA PRO A 266 -35.23 -13.08 22.74
C PRO A 266 -33.75 -12.89 22.30
N PRO A 267 -33.04 -13.99 21.95
CA PRO A 267 -31.58 -14.13 22.03
C PRO A 267 -30.82 -13.72 20.73
N PRO A 268 -29.47 -13.76 20.73
CA PRO A 268 -28.61 -12.94 19.87
C PRO A 268 -28.19 -13.66 18.60
N ASP A 269 -27.75 -12.89 17.59
CA ASP A 269 -26.78 -13.37 16.60
C ASP A 269 -25.86 -12.22 16.14
N THR A 270 -24.57 -12.46 16.27
CA THR A 270 -23.45 -11.92 15.46
C THR A 270 -22.65 -13.18 15.10
N PRO A 271 -21.91 -13.30 13.97
CA PRO A 271 -21.02 -12.26 13.43
C PRO A 271 -20.84 -12.25 11.89
N GLY A 272 -20.11 -11.26 11.35
CA GLY A 272 -19.76 -11.33 9.92
C GLY A 272 -18.95 -10.18 9.33
N THR A 273 -17.70 -10.06 9.75
CA THR A 273 -16.57 -9.47 9.00
C THR A 273 -16.50 -10.02 7.57
N LEU A 274 -16.60 -9.17 6.54
CA LEU A 274 -16.25 -9.48 5.14
C LEU A 274 -16.26 -8.19 4.28
N ARG A 275 -15.31 -7.27 4.51
CA ARG A 275 -15.14 -6.08 3.63
C ARG A 275 -13.73 -5.86 3.09
N ALA A 276 -12.69 -6.40 3.72
CA ALA A 276 -11.32 -6.30 3.20
C ALA A 276 -11.06 -7.19 1.97
N SER A 277 -11.74 -8.34 1.88
CA SER A 277 -11.61 -9.30 0.77
C SER A 277 -12.31 -8.86 -0.51
N LEU A 278 -13.27 -7.94 -0.42
CA LEU A 278 -14.02 -7.45 -1.57
C LEU A 278 -13.18 -6.47 -2.40
N PHE A 279 -12.47 -5.53 -1.78
CA PHE A 279 -11.70 -4.50 -2.48
C PHE A 279 -10.55 -5.02 -3.37
N HIS A 280 -9.87 -6.11 -2.96
CA HIS A 280 -8.75 -6.70 -3.72
C HIS A 280 -9.19 -7.51 -4.95
N VAL A 281 -10.39 -8.13 -4.90
CA VAL A 281 -10.95 -8.86 -6.05
C VAL A 281 -11.38 -7.89 -7.15
N TYR A 282 -11.80 -6.66 -6.79
CA TYR A 282 -12.26 -5.64 -7.73
C TYR A 282 -11.15 -4.97 -8.55
N THR A 283 -9.91 -4.86 -8.04
CA THR A 283 -8.80 -4.20 -8.77
C THR A 283 -8.13 -5.11 -9.79
N VAL A 284 -7.96 -6.40 -9.47
CA VAL A 284 -7.34 -7.38 -10.40
C VAL A 284 -8.28 -7.71 -11.55
N SER A 285 -9.58 -7.86 -11.27
CA SER A 285 -10.59 -8.15 -12.30
C SER A 285 -10.79 -7.01 -13.30
N THR A 286 -10.78 -5.76 -12.84
CA THR A 286 -10.86 -4.57 -13.71
C THR A 286 -9.62 -4.41 -14.59
N MET A 287 -8.42 -4.65 -14.05
CA MET A 287 -7.18 -4.64 -14.82
C MET A 287 -7.12 -5.79 -15.84
N ALA A 288 -7.48 -7.01 -15.42
CA ALA A 288 -7.54 -8.19 -16.28
C ALA A 288 -8.46 -7.98 -17.48
N TRP A 289 -9.63 -7.40 -17.23
CA TRP A 289 -10.62 -7.11 -18.25
C TRP A 289 -10.17 -6.00 -19.22
N LYS A 290 -9.50 -4.95 -18.73
CA LYS A 290 -9.01 -3.84 -19.57
C LYS A 290 -8.00 -4.32 -20.61
N TYR A 291 -6.94 -5.00 -20.17
CA TYR A 291 -5.93 -5.53 -21.09
C TYR A 291 -6.50 -6.65 -21.99
N TRP A 292 -7.45 -7.46 -21.50
CA TRP A 292 -8.12 -8.46 -22.33
C TRP A 292 -8.95 -7.80 -23.45
N ARG A 293 -9.72 -6.74 -23.16
CA ARG A 293 -10.51 -5.96 -24.13
C ARG A 293 -9.63 -5.32 -25.21
N GLU A 294 -8.47 -4.80 -24.83
CA GLU A 294 -7.52 -4.13 -25.73
C GLU A 294 -6.73 -5.12 -26.62
N GLY A 295 -7.00 -6.43 -26.55
CA GLY A 295 -6.24 -7.47 -27.27
C GLY A 295 -4.84 -7.70 -26.69
N ALA A 296 -4.54 -7.07 -25.57
CA ALA A 296 -3.26 -7.07 -24.87
C ALA A 296 -3.24 -8.04 -23.67
N GLY A 297 -4.17 -9.01 -23.60
CA GLY A 297 -4.30 -9.93 -22.47
C GLY A 297 -3.04 -10.76 -22.18
N SER A 298 -2.19 -10.98 -23.19
CA SER A 298 -0.88 -11.62 -23.02
C SER A 298 0.14 -10.80 -22.22
N ASN A 299 -0.08 -9.49 -22.06
CA ASN A 299 0.78 -8.61 -21.27
C ASN A 299 0.52 -8.72 -19.76
N ILE A 300 -0.57 -9.39 -19.35
CA ILE A 300 -0.81 -9.78 -17.95
C ILE A 300 -0.06 -11.08 -17.61
N ILE A 301 0.37 -11.83 -18.62
CA ILE A 301 1.04 -13.12 -18.43
C ILE A 301 2.48 -12.86 -18.01
N ASP A 302 2.88 -13.52 -16.92
CA ASP A 302 4.26 -13.49 -16.43
C ASP A 302 5.27 -13.78 -17.55
N PRO A 303 6.37 -13.00 -17.68
CA PRO A 303 7.36 -13.16 -18.74
C PRO A 303 7.94 -14.59 -18.85
N VAL A 304 8.05 -15.33 -17.75
CA VAL A 304 8.57 -16.71 -17.71
C VAL A 304 7.61 -17.67 -18.41
N LEU A 305 6.31 -17.43 -18.31
CA LEU A 305 5.26 -18.24 -18.94
C LEU A 305 4.98 -17.83 -20.40
N ARG A 306 5.52 -16.70 -20.83
CA ARG A 306 5.41 -16.17 -22.21
C ARG A 306 6.36 -16.87 -23.20
N ALA A 307 7.31 -17.67 -22.72
CA ALA A 307 8.30 -18.34 -23.58
C ALA A 307 7.74 -19.47 -24.47
N ASN A 308 6.51 -19.95 -24.21
CA ASN A 308 5.88 -21.02 -24.97
C ASN A 308 4.54 -20.56 -25.58
N SER A 309 4.45 -20.53 -26.91
CA SER A 309 3.26 -20.09 -27.65
C SER A 309 2.01 -20.94 -27.36
N GLY A 310 2.19 -22.23 -27.04
CA GLY A 310 1.11 -23.11 -26.58
C GLY A 310 0.55 -22.68 -25.23
N SER A 311 1.42 -22.25 -24.31
CA SER A 311 1.04 -21.79 -22.97
C SER A 311 0.32 -20.44 -23.01
N ILE A 312 0.72 -19.52 -23.89
CA ILE A 312 0.06 -18.21 -24.02
C ILE A 312 -1.41 -18.35 -24.43
N ARG A 313 -1.71 -19.21 -25.41
CA ARG A 313 -3.08 -19.40 -25.89
C ARG A 313 -3.97 -20.00 -24.80
N ASP A 314 -3.43 -20.97 -24.06
CA ASP A 314 -4.14 -21.65 -22.98
C ASP A 314 -4.37 -20.70 -21.79
N ILE A 315 -3.38 -19.86 -21.44
CA ILE A 315 -3.50 -18.85 -20.38
C ILE A 315 -4.48 -17.75 -20.78
N THR A 316 -4.42 -17.26 -22.02
CA THR A 316 -5.38 -16.27 -22.54
C THR A 316 -6.81 -16.81 -22.48
N ARG A 317 -6.99 -18.11 -22.74
CA ARG A 317 -8.28 -18.80 -22.57
C ARG A 317 -8.68 -18.91 -21.10
N CYS A 318 -7.75 -19.23 -20.18
CA CYS A 318 -8.02 -19.23 -18.73
C CYS A 318 -8.45 -17.83 -18.24
N ILE A 319 -7.83 -16.74 -18.72
CA ILE A 319 -8.23 -15.36 -18.39
C ILE A 319 -9.67 -15.09 -18.85
N HIS A 320 -10.00 -15.45 -20.09
CA HIS A 320 -11.35 -15.24 -20.64
C HIS A 320 -12.43 -16.01 -19.85
N ILE A 321 -12.17 -17.27 -19.50
CA ILE A 321 -13.08 -18.08 -18.67
C ILE A 321 -13.20 -17.48 -17.26
N GLY A 322 -12.09 -17.01 -16.68
CA GLY A 322 -12.09 -16.30 -15.40
C GLY A 322 -12.99 -15.07 -15.39
N LEU A 323 -12.96 -14.26 -16.47
CA LEU A 323 -13.82 -13.09 -16.64
C LEU A 323 -15.32 -13.45 -16.75
N LEU A 324 -15.65 -14.62 -17.31
CA LEU A 324 -17.04 -15.13 -17.33
C LEU A 324 -17.51 -15.59 -15.94
N CYS A 325 -16.63 -16.17 -15.12
CA CYS A 325 -16.97 -16.64 -13.77
C CYS A 325 -17.33 -15.50 -12.80
N ILE A 326 -16.84 -14.28 -13.06
CA ILE A 326 -17.01 -13.13 -12.17
C ILE A 326 -17.98 -12.07 -12.71
N GLN A 327 -18.82 -12.43 -13.68
CA GLN A 327 -19.83 -11.53 -14.24
C GLN A 327 -20.74 -10.96 -13.15
N GLU A 328 -21.08 -9.68 -13.23
CA GLU A 328 -21.93 -9.05 -12.21
C GLU A 328 -23.30 -9.75 -12.13
N ASN A 329 -23.95 -9.93 -13.28
CA ASN A 329 -25.17 -10.68 -13.38
C ASN A 329 -24.92 -12.17 -13.09
N VAL A 330 -25.53 -12.68 -12.03
CA VAL A 330 -25.44 -14.08 -11.62
C VAL A 330 -25.91 -15.03 -12.72
N ALA A 331 -26.93 -14.64 -13.50
CA ALA A 331 -27.44 -15.43 -14.62
C ALA A 331 -26.46 -15.52 -15.80
N SER A 332 -25.49 -14.60 -15.88
CA SER A 332 -24.43 -14.60 -16.89
C SER A 332 -23.21 -15.41 -16.47
N ARG A 333 -23.15 -15.89 -15.22
CA ARG A 333 -22.04 -16.72 -14.73
C ARG A 333 -22.20 -18.16 -15.22
N PRO A 334 -21.15 -18.77 -15.78
CA PRO A 334 -21.17 -20.18 -16.14
C PRO A 334 -21.31 -21.05 -14.90
N THR A 335 -22.04 -22.16 -15.02
CA THR A 335 -22.05 -23.20 -13.99
C THR A 335 -20.69 -23.88 -13.93
N MET A 336 -20.30 -24.43 -12.78
CA MET A 336 -19.03 -25.17 -12.64
C MET A 336 -18.89 -26.30 -13.69
N ALA A 337 -19.98 -26.98 -14.04
CA ALA A 337 -19.99 -27.99 -15.10
C ALA A 337 -19.62 -27.38 -16.47
N SER A 338 -20.14 -26.20 -16.81
CA SER A 338 -19.78 -25.50 -18.04
C SER A 338 -18.35 -24.96 -18.01
N VAL A 339 -17.83 -24.49 -16.87
CA VAL A 339 -16.43 -24.07 -16.71
C VAL A 339 -15.48 -25.25 -16.97
N VAL A 340 -15.77 -26.41 -16.39
CA VAL A 340 -14.99 -27.65 -16.64
C VAL A 340 -15.06 -28.04 -18.11
N LEU A 341 -16.20 -27.88 -18.78
CA LEU A 341 -16.35 -28.13 -20.22
C LEU A 341 -15.52 -27.15 -21.06
N MET A 342 -15.56 -25.85 -20.74
CA MET A 342 -14.83 -24.77 -21.43
C MET A 342 -13.31 -24.90 -21.30
N LEU A 343 -12.83 -25.39 -20.15
CA LEU A 343 -11.42 -25.69 -19.88
C LEU A 343 -10.94 -26.95 -20.60
N ASN A 344 -11.81 -27.93 -20.82
CA ASN A 344 -11.45 -29.22 -21.43
C ASN A 344 -11.62 -29.29 -22.95
N SER A 345 -12.36 -28.35 -23.57
CA SER A 345 -12.63 -28.36 -25.01
C SER A 345 -12.34 -27.00 -25.65
N PHE A 346 -11.45 -26.98 -26.65
CA PHE A 346 -11.10 -25.80 -27.44
C PHE A 346 -12.10 -25.47 -28.56
N SER A 347 -12.98 -26.41 -28.89
CA SER A 347 -13.97 -26.26 -29.97
C SER A 347 -15.24 -25.54 -29.52
N ILE A 348 -15.32 -25.14 -28.25
CA ILE A 348 -16.45 -24.39 -27.69
C ILE A 348 -16.20 -22.90 -27.92
N THR A 349 -17.15 -22.27 -28.60
CA THR A 349 -17.26 -20.82 -28.71
C THR A 349 -17.66 -20.25 -27.34
N LEU A 350 -16.80 -19.40 -26.76
CA LEU A 350 -17.03 -18.77 -25.47
C LEU A 350 -17.81 -17.46 -25.68
N ALA A 351 -18.73 -17.15 -24.78
CA ALA A 351 -19.46 -15.89 -24.79
C ALA A 351 -18.54 -14.72 -24.46
N LEU A 352 -18.85 -13.53 -24.95
CA LEU A 352 -18.07 -12.33 -24.64
C LEU A 352 -18.35 -11.91 -23.18
N PRO A 353 -17.33 -11.79 -22.31
CA PRO A 353 -17.51 -11.26 -20.96
C PRO A 353 -18.01 -9.81 -21.02
N SER A 354 -19.04 -9.50 -20.23
CA SER A 354 -19.51 -8.12 -20.07
C SER A 354 -18.55 -7.28 -19.22
N GLU A 355 -18.69 -5.97 -19.34
CA GLU A 355 -17.96 -4.96 -18.57
C GLU A 355 -18.26 -5.06 -17.08
N PRO A 356 -17.23 -5.11 -16.20
CA PRO A 356 -17.44 -5.03 -14.76
C PRO A 356 -18.15 -3.71 -14.38
N ALA A 357 -19.09 -3.80 -13.45
CA ALA A 357 -20.05 -2.75 -13.03
C ALA A 357 -19.50 -1.32 -12.84
N PHE A 358 -18.20 -1.15 -12.55
CA PHE A 358 -17.61 0.13 -12.18
C PHE A 358 -17.17 1.04 -13.34
N PHE A 359 -17.51 0.69 -14.58
CA PHE A 359 -17.29 1.59 -15.72
C PHE A 359 -18.46 2.57 -15.97
N MET A 360 -19.57 2.46 -15.24
CA MET A 360 -20.69 3.40 -15.34
C MET A 360 -20.56 4.53 -14.32
N HIS A 361 -19.72 5.53 -14.66
CA HIS A 361 -20.04 6.97 -14.58
C HIS A 361 -18.80 7.81 -14.94
N SER A 362 -18.48 7.86 -16.23
CA SER A 362 -17.71 8.95 -16.85
C SER A 362 -18.62 9.96 -17.57
N SER A 363 -19.87 10.05 -17.15
CA SER A 363 -20.86 11.02 -17.63
C SER A 363 -21.83 11.42 -16.51
N ILE A 364 -21.35 12.25 -15.59
CA ILE A 364 -22.21 13.05 -14.71
C ILE A 364 -21.67 14.48 -14.72
N ASP A 365 -22.39 15.36 -15.41
CA ASP A 365 -22.35 16.81 -15.16
C ASP A 365 -22.84 17.08 -13.72
N PRO A 366 -22.27 18.09 -13.03
CA PRO A 366 -22.27 18.16 -11.58
C PRO A 366 -23.56 18.77 -11.04
N GLU A 367 -24.46 17.94 -10.50
CA GLU A 367 -25.40 18.40 -9.48
C GLU A 367 -25.92 17.21 -8.67
N LEU A 368 -25.46 17.12 -7.41
CA LEU A 368 -26.11 16.29 -6.39
C LEU A 368 -27.16 17.18 -5.70
N PRO A 369 -28.33 16.63 -5.36
CA PRO A 369 -28.59 16.54 -3.93
C PRO A 369 -29.20 15.20 -3.52
N LEU A 370 -28.55 14.55 -2.56
CA LEU A 370 -29.18 13.55 -1.72
C LEU A 370 -30.26 14.21 -0.86
N LEU A 371 -31.33 13.44 -0.60
CA LEU A 371 -32.40 13.62 0.38
C LEU A 371 -33.73 14.21 -0.13
N ARG A 372 -34.60 13.32 -0.62
CA ARG A 372 -36.04 13.29 -0.26
C ARG A 372 -36.24 11.95 0.46
N GLU A 373 -36.86 11.86 1.64
CA GLU A 373 -38.04 12.56 2.12
C GLU A 373 -38.17 12.37 3.64
N TYR A 374 -38.47 13.44 4.40
CA TYR A 374 -39.53 13.41 5.40
C TYR A 374 -39.97 14.82 5.79
N SER A 375 -41.29 14.96 5.96
CA SER A 375 -42.06 16.10 6.51
C SER A 375 -42.42 17.29 5.59
N SER A 376 -43.53 17.09 4.87
CA SER A 376 -44.78 17.88 4.97
C SER A 376 -44.72 19.37 5.36
N GLY A 377 -45.32 20.23 4.53
CA GLY A 377 -46.07 21.39 5.03
C GLY A 377 -46.05 22.68 4.18
N ALA A 378 -47.14 22.89 3.42
CA ALA A 378 -47.77 24.17 3.06
C ALA A 378 -47.08 25.20 2.13
N LYS A 379 -47.82 25.54 1.05
CA LYS A 379 -48.11 26.86 0.41
C LYS A 379 -46.98 27.91 0.41
N ASP A 380 -46.60 28.55 -0.70
CA ASP A 380 -47.46 29.34 -1.60
C ASP A 380 -46.65 29.78 -2.85
N SER A 381 -47.39 30.22 -3.86
CA SER A 381 -47.04 30.85 -5.13
C SER A 381 -45.92 31.90 -5.14
N GLY A 382 -45.23 32.02 -6.28
CA GLY A 382 -44.29 33.12 -6.55
C GLY A 382 -43.59 33.01 -7.90
N GLN A 383 -43.98 33.87 -8.82
CA GLN A 383 -43.61 33.97 -10.23
C GLN A 383 -42.28 34.72 -10.43
N SER A 384 -41.56 34.46 -11.54
CA SER A 384 -40.96 35.46 -12.46
C SER A 384 -39.48 35.26 -12.87
N THR A 385 -39.30 34.88 -14.13
CA THR A 385 -38.50 35.49 -15.22
C THR A 385 -37.02 35.91 -15.07
N SER A 386 -36.32 35.62 -16.16
CA SER A 386 -34.92 35.85 -16.54
C SER A 386 -34.51 37.29 -16.86
N LYS A 387 -33.20 37.56 -16.76
CA LYS A 387 -32.29 38.23 -17.75
C LYS A 387 -30.95 38.55 -17.05
N SER A 388 -29.83 37.96 -17.48
CA SER A 388 -28.89 38.44 -18.54
C SER A 388 -28.02 39.63 -18.13
N ALA A 389 -26.70 39.42 -18.06
CA ALA A 389 -25.69 40.26 -18.76
C ALA A 389 -24.26 39.68 -18.67
N HIS A 390 -23.66 39.55 -19.85
CA HIS A 390 -22.28 39.26 -20.27
C HIS A 390 -21.11 39.95 -19.54
N PHE A 391 -20.04 39.16 -19.31
CA PHE A 391 -18.67 39.21 -19.89
C PHE A 391 -17.90 40.56 -20.05
N SER A 392 -16.67 40.62 -19.49
CA SER A 392 -15.43 40.94 -20.24
C SER A 392 -14.16 40.57 -19.44
N GLU A 393 -13.20 39.99 -20.15
CA GLU A 393 -11.81 39.69 -19.72
C GLU A 393 -10.86 40.89 -19.96
N ASN A 394 -9.82 40.92 -19.11
CA ASN A 394 -8.41 41.35 -19.25
C ASN A 394 -8.03 42.78 -19.66
N GLU A 395 -7.11 43.38 -18.87
CA GLU A 395 -5.77 43.82 -19.31
C GLU A 395 -4.85 44.05 -18.08
N ALA A 396 -3.53 44.00 -18.30
CA ALA A 396 -2.48 43.85 -17.30
C ALA A 396 -1.74 45.16 -16.91
N SER A 397 -1.14 45.12 -15.69
CA SER A 397 0.06 45.79 -15.16
C SER A 397 0.25 47.31 -15.25
N ILE A 398 0.55 47.94 -14.09
CA ILE A 398 1.80 48.68 -13.76
C ILE A 398 1.71 49.08 -12.28
N SER A 399 2.69 48.68 -11.45
CA SER A 399 2.92 49.25 -10.11
C SER A 399 4.10 50.22 -10.19
N GLU A 400 3.88 51.48 -9.83
CA GLU A 400 4.91 52.51 -9.72
C GLU A 400 5.69 52.41 -8.39
N LEU A 401 7.02 52.48 -8.49
CA LEU A 401 7.96 52.76 -7.40
C LEU A 401 8.28 54.25 -7.39
N HIS A 402 8.23 54.89 -6.22
CA HIS A 402 8.70 56.28 -6.02
C HIS A 402 9.99 56.29 -5.16
N PRO A 403 11.01 57.10 -5.51
CA PRO A 403 12.18 57.34 -4.66
C PRO A 403 12.27 58.79 -4.15
N ARG A 404 12.27 58.99 -2.83
CA ARG A 404 13.35 59.60 -2.01
C ARG A 404 12.87 59.85 -0.58
#